data_AF-A0A937P393-F1
#
_entry.id   AF-A0A937P393-F1
#
_cell.length_a   1.000
_cell.length_b   1.000
_cell.length_c   1.000
_cell.angle_alpha   90.00
_cell.angle_beta   90.00
_cell.angle_gamma   90.00
#
_symmetry.space_group_name_H-M   'P 1'
#
loop_
_entity.id
_entity.type
_entity.pdbx_description
1 polymer ?
#
loop_
_entity_poly.entity_id
_entity_poly.type
_entity_poly.pdbx_seq_one_letter_code
_entity_poly.pdbx_strand_id
1 'polypeptide(L)'
;MVKYYISILLLLLTESVIGQSEINPQDFIPKENEIGNWIKKDSTQVYTAENLYEYKITGPDLYFEYGFKKMISGYYRNPLYNTIHVEIYEMENNEAAYGVFTIKSSAKGKPVDLGNEGIQYDYYLHFWKGNYFARITASRKENGMMDTLLIFSEFVDDKIQSKSKKPQLVTSLDELNLQKVKYIKGTIGLGNVYNFGHGTITGFNEGLIGKLEEKMIFVFGYKDDRSRREWYYSAKGKIQTYDDFSDYTDRENGFSANDKAGTPFCFKPYRKYLIVIKGLNWKEAQSLFEQIESRLP
;
A
#
# COMPACT_ATOMS: atom_id res chain seq x y z
N MET A 1 -49.33 64.55 -4.48
CA MET A 1 -49.03 63.44 -3.54
C MET A 1 -48.84 62.18 -4.36
N VAL A 2 -47.60 61.80 -4.66
CA VAL A 2 -47.28 60.63 -5.49
C VAL A 2 -46.50 59.64 -4.64
N LYS A 3 -47.07 58.43 -4.45
CA LYS A 3 -46.44 57.31 -3.73
C LYS A 3 -45.70 56.44 -4.75
N TYR A 4 -44.41 56.21 -4.54
CA TYR A 4 -43.64 55.19 -5.28
C TYR A 4 -43.65 53.89 -4.47
N TYR A 5 -44.12 52.80 -5.09
CA TYR A 5 -43.94 51.43 -4.61
C TYR A 5 -42.64 50.88 -5.21
N ILE A 6 -41.70 50.50 -4.34
CA ILE A 6 -40.50 49.74 -4.74
C ILE A 6 -40.83 48.26 -4.54
N SER A 7 -40.98 47.52 -5.63
CA SER A 7 -41.04 46.06 -5.62
C SER A 7 -39.62 45.52 -5.73
N ILE A 8 -39.14 44.83 -4.70
CA ILE A 8 -37.88 44.08 -4.71
C ILE A 8 -38.18 42.69 -5.23
N LEU A 9 -37.63 42.35 -6.40
CA LEU A 9 -37.69 41.02 -7.00
C LEU A 9 -36.54 40.17 -6.42
N LEU A 10 -36.87 39.15 -5.63
CA LEU A 10 -35.90 38.21 -5.06
C LEU A 10 -35.72 37.02 -6.01
N LEU A 11 -34.58 36.93 -6.69
CA LEU A 11 -34.20 35.79 -7.51
C LEU A 11 -33.63 34.68 -6.60
N LEU A 12 -34.39 33.62 -6.40
CA LEU A 12 -33.94 32.38 -5.77
C LEU A 12 -33.23 31.52 -6.83
N LEU A 13 -31.90 31.48 -6.77
CA LEU A 13 -31.10 30.50 -7.50
C LEU A 13 -31.17 29.17 -6.77
N THR A 14 -31.86 28.18 -7.35
CA THR A 14 -31.80 26.80 -6.88
C THR A 14 -30.58 26.13 -7.48
N GLU A 15 -29.55 25.90 -6.68
CA GLU A 15 -28.46 24.99 -7.06
C GLU A 15 -29.02 23.56 -7.06
N SER A 16 -29.06 22.95 -8.25
CA SER A 16 -29.37 21.54 -8.39
C SER A 16 -28.21 20.73 -7.78
N VAL A 17 -28.46 20.09 -6.64
CA VAL A 17 -27.59 19.05 -6.10
C VAL A 17 -27.61 17.88 -7.09
N ILE A 18 -26.58 17.80 -7.94
CA ILE A 18 -26.30 16.57 -8.69
C ILE A 18 -25.84 15.56 -7.64
N GLY A 19 -26.76 14.69 -7.21
CA GLY A 19 -26.39 13.54 -6.41
C GLY A 19 -25.42 12.69 -7.23
N GLN A 20 -24.14 12.68 -6.84
CA GLN A 20 -23.25 11.60 -7.25
C GLN A 20 -23.87 10.33 -6.70
N SER A 21 -24.40 9.47 -7.56
CA SER A 21 -24.74 8.11 -7.17
C SER A 21 -23.48 7.50 -6.57
N GLU A 22 -23.50 7.18 -5.28
CA GLU A 22 -22.41 6.42 -4.66
C GLU A 22 -22.21 5.15 -5.47
N ILE A 23 -21.05 5.04 -6.10
CA ILE A 23 -20.69 3.85 -6.87
C ILE A 23 -20.65 2.69 -5.88
N ASN A 24 -21.55 1.71 -6.04
CA ASN A 24 -21.59 0.55 -5.17
C ASN A 24 -20.44 -0.40 -5.57
N PRO A 25 -19.46 -0.67 -4.69
CA PRO A 25 -18.32 -1.52 -5.03
C PRO A 25 -18.69 -2.96 -5.42
N GLN A 26 -19.91 -3.42 -5.09
CA GLN A 26 -20.42 -4.71 -5.57
C GLN A 26 -20.62 -4.75 -7.09
N ASP A 27 -20.82 -3.60 -7.75
CA ASP A 27 -20.94 -3.49 -9.20
C ASP A 27 -19.58 -3.54 -9.93
N PHE A 28 -18.47 -3.61 -9.19
CA PHE A 28 -17.13 -3.81 -9.78
C PHE A 28 -16.88 -5.26 -10.18
N ILE A 29 -17.63 -6.18 -9.59
CA ILE A 29 -17.53 -7.61 -9.88
C ILE A 29 -18.44 -7.95 -11.07
N PRO A 30 -17.95 -8.71 -12.07
CA PRO A 30 -18.76 -9.13 -13.21
C PRO A 30 -20.07 -9.82 -12.77
N LYS A 31 -21.18 -9.43 -13.37
CA LYS A 31 -22.46 -10.12 -13.27
C LYS A 31 -22.40 -11.39 -14.13
N GLU A 32 -23.44 -12.21 -14.01
CA GLU A 32 -23.55 -13.42 -14.80
C GLU A 32 -23.55 -13.10 -16.31
N ASN A 33 -22.79 -13.85 -17.10
CA ASN A 33 -22.66 -13.70 -18.56
C ASN A 33 -22.08 -12.36 -19.06
N GLU A 34 -21.48 -11.52 -18.21
CA GLU A 34 -20.78 -10.30 -18.68
C GLU A 34 -19.42 -10.62 -19.32
N ILE A 35 -18.83 -11.79 -19.04
CA ILE A 35 -17.55 -12.22 -19.59
C ILE A 35 -17.70 -13.60 -20.26
N GLY A 36 -17.95 -13.60 -21.57
CA GLY A 36 -17.97 -14.81 -22.40
C GLY A 36 -18.86 -15.93 -21.86
N ASN A 37 -18.29 -17.13 -21.71
CA ASN A 37 -18.98 -18.32 -21.19
C ASN A 37 -18.72 -18.57 -19.69
N TRP A 38 -18.26 -17.56 -18.95
CA TRP A 38 -18.01 -17.68 -17.52
C TRP A 38 -19.30 -17.51 -16.73
N ILE A 39 -19.65 -18.54 -15.96
CA ILE A 39 -20.84 -18.56 -15.13
C ILE A 39 -20.42 -18.28 -13.69
N LYS A 40 -21.05 -17.27 -13.08
CA LYS A 40 -20.87 -16.95 -11.68
C LYS A 40 -21.45 -18.08 -10.82
N LYS A 41 -20.67 -18.61 -9.87
CA LYS A 41 -21.06 -19.79 -9.09
C LYS A 41 -21.94 -19.46 -7.89
N ASP A 42 -21.71 -18.30 -7.28
CA ASP A 42 -22.40 -17.84 -6.07
C ASP A 42 -22.81 -16.37 -6.21
N SER A 43 -23.69 -15.91 -5.31
CA SER A 43 -23.94 -14.48 -5.17
C SER A 43 -22.63 -13.76 -4.83
N THR A 44 -22.54 -12.47 -5.20
CA THR A 44 -21.44 -11.62 -4.74
C THR A 44 -21.36 -11.69 -3.22
N GLN A 45 -20.21 -12.09 -2.70
CA GLN A 45 -19.96 -12.11 -1.27
C GLN A 45 -19.36 -10.77 -0.85
N VAL A 46 -19.81 -10.25 0.28
CA VAL A 46 -19.26 -9.03 0.88
C VAL A 46 -18.82 -9.34 2.30
N TYR A 47 -17.56 -9.07 2.58
CA TYR A 47 -16.96 -9.25 3.88
C TYR A 47 -16.61 -7.90 4.48
N THR A 48 -16.97 -7.68 5.75
CA THR A 48 -16.61 -6.52 6.55
C THR A 48 -15.52 -6.93 7.54
N ALA A 49 -15.07 -5.99 8.38
CA ALA A 49 -14.11 -6.31 9.43
C ALA A 49 -14.60 -7.39 10.41
N GLU A 50 -15.92 -7.54 10.54
CA GLU A 50 -16.55 -8.47 11.48
C GLU A 50 -16.45 -9.93 11.02
N ASN A 51 -16.47 -10.18 9.71
CA ASN A 51 -16.54 -11.53 9.14
C ASN A 51 -15.40 -11.86 8.17
N LEU A 52 -14.42 -10.97 7.96
CA LEU A 52 -13.28 -11.26 7.07
C LEU A 52 -12.49 -12.51 7.50
N TYR A 53 -12.42 -12.82 8.80
CA TYR A 53 -11.76 -14.03 9.28
C TYR A 53 -12.48 -15.32 8.81
N GLU A 54 -13.78 -15.28 8.52
CA GLU A 54 -14.55 -16.41 7.99
C GLU A 54 -14.14 -16.79 6.57
N TYR A 55 -13.63 -15.81 5.81
CA TYR A 55 -13.12 -16.00 4.46
C TYR A 55 -11.77 -16.78 4.42
N LYS A 56 -11.15 -17.04 5.59
CA LYS A 56 -9.90 -17.82 5.73
C LYS A 56 -8.72 -17.28 4.91
N ILE A 57 -8.67 -15.97 4.71
CA ILE A 57 -7.53 -15.31 4.09
C ILE A 57 -6.27 -15.46 4.95
N THR A 58 -5.11 -15.64 4.31
CA THR A 58 -3.82 -15.64 5.00
C THR A 58 -3.38 -14.22 5.35
N GLY A 59 -3.17 -13.95 6.64
CA GLY A 59 -2.69 -12.67 7.15
C GLY A 59 -3.71 -11.52 7.02
N PRO A 60 -4.94 -11.65 7.57
CA PRO A 60 -5.96 -10.59 7.53
C PRO A 60 -5.52 -9.32 8.27
N ASP A 61 -4.69 -9.46 9.32
CA ASP A 61 -4.23 -8.34 10.16
C ASP A 61 -3.45 -7.30 9.37
N LEU A 62 -2.79 -7.71 8.28
CA LEU A 62 -2.17 -6.77 7.34
C LEU A 62 -3.23 -5.85 6.72
N TYR A 63 -4.37 -6.35 6.29
CA TYR A 63 -5.40 -5.48 5.69
C TYR A 63 -6.00 -4.55 6.75
N PHE A 64 -6.19 -5.03 7.98
CA PHE A 64 -6.66 -4.19 9.09
C PHE A 64 -5.69 -3.06 9.45
N GLU A 65 -4.38 -3.33 9.45
CA GLU A 65 -3.35 -2.28 9.66
C GLU A 65 -3.43 -1.17 8.60
N TYR A 66 -3.90 -1.50 7.39
CA TYR A 66 -4.07 -0.55 6.29
C TYR A 66 -5.52 -0.04 6.20
N GLY A 67 -6.29 -0.13 7.29
CA GLY A 67 -7.64 0.45 7.35
C GLY A 67 -8.64 -0.20 6.39
N PHE A 68 -8.61 -1.53 6.29
CA PHE A 68 -9.61 -2.33 5.58
C PHE A 68 -11.05 -1.86 5.88
N LYS A 69 -11.86 -1.70 4.83
CA LYS A 69 -13.28 -1.33 4.93
C LYS A 69 -14.17 -2.52 4.64
N LYS A 70 -14.00 -3.12 3.46
CA LYS A 70 -14.73 -4.32 3.04
C LYS A 70 -14.01 -5.02 1.90
N MET A 71 -14.35 -6.29 1.69
CA MET A 71 -13.91 -7.09 0.55
C MET A 71 -15.13 -7.56 -0.23
N ILE A 72 -15.12 -7.38 -1.54
CA ILE A 72 -16.10 -7.99 -2.44
C ILE A 72 -15.43 -9.21 -3.09
N SER A 73 -16.12 -10.35 -3.10
CA SER A 73 -15.61 -11.60 -3.70
C SER A 73 -16.61 -12.21 -4.68
N GLY A 74 -16.10 -12.73 -5.79
CA GLY A 74 -16.88 -13.42 -6.82
C GLY A 74 -16.14 -14.64 -7.38
N TYR A 75 -16.86 -15.75 -7.50
CA TYR A 75 -16.36 -17.00 -8.06
C TYR A 75 -17.03 -17.31 -9.39
N TYR A 76 -16.23 -17.70 -10.38
CA TYR A 76 -16.67 -17.99 -11.74
C TYR A 76 -16.14 -19.34 -12.20
N ARG A 77 -16.92 -20.02 -13.03
CA ARG A 77 -16.52 -21.28 -13.67
C ARG A 77 -16.94 -21.30 -15.13
N ASN A 78 -16.06 -21.80 -16.00
CA ASN A 78 -16.38 -22.04 -17.40
C ASN A 78 -16.85 -23.49 -17.63
N PRO A 79 -17.32 -23.86 -18.85
CA PRO A 79 -17.74 -25.22 -19.16
C PRO A 79 -16.63 -26.28 -19.05
N LEU A 80 -15.35 -25.87 -19.12
CA LEU A 80 -14.18 -26.74 -18.95
C LEU A 80 -13.79 -26.95 -17.47
N TYR A 81 -14.61 -26.47 -16.53
CA TYR A 81 -14.37 -26.53 -15.08
C TYR A 81 -13.18 -25.70 -14.56
N ASN A 82 -12.60 -24.82 -15.38
CA ASN A 82 -11.66 -23.82 -14.90
C ASN A 82 -12.39 -22.78 -14.06
N THR A 83 -11.72 -22.24 -13.05
CA THR A 83 -12.31 -21.25 -12.15
C THR A 83 -11.49 -19.97 -12.09
N ILE A 84 -12.19 -18.84 -12.03
CA ILE A 84 -11.64 -17.53 -11.73
C ILE A 84 -12.25 -17.05 -10.41
N HIS A 85 -11.40 -16.49 -9.57
CA HIS A 85 -11.79 -15.89 -8.31
C HIS A 85 -11.33 -14.44 -8.31
N VAL A 86 -12.29 -13.53 -8.14
CA VAL A 86 -12.09 -12.09 -8.09
C VAL A 86 -12.27 -11.63 -6.65
N GLU A 87 -11.27 -10.92 -6.13
CA GLU A 87 -11.26 -10.34 -4.79
C GLU A 87 -10.96 -8.85 -4.91
N ILE A 88 -11.83 -7.99 -4.40
CA ILE A 88 -11.67 -6.54 -4.44
C ILE A 88 -11.72 -6.04 -3.01
N TYR A 89 -10.60 -5.51 -2.52
CA TYR A 89 -10.43 -4.99 -1.17
C TYR A 89 -10.57 -3.47 -1.21
N GLU A 90 -11.60 -2.94 -0.57
CA GLU A 90 -11.72 -1.52 -0.31
C GLU A 90 -10.94 -1.16 0.94
N MET A 91 -9.99 -0.24 0.78
CA MET A 91 -9.17 0.30 1.85
C MET A 91 -9.63 1.72 2.22
N GLU A 92 -9.20 2.22 3.38
CA GLU A 92 -9.59 3.54 3.87
C GLU A 92 -9.24 4.70 2.95
N ASN A 93 -8.17 4.58 2.15
CA ASN A 93 -7.68 5.62 1.24
C ASN A 93 -6.71 5.03 0.20
N ASN A 94 -6.23 5.90 -0.70
CA ASN A 94 -5.28 5.55 -1.74
C ASN A 94 -3.97 4.98 -1.20
N GLU A 95 -3.41 5.60 -0.17
CA GLU A 95 -2.13 5.20 0.41
C GLU A 95 -2.20 3.81 1.03
N ALA A 96 -3.34 3.48 1.63
CA ALA A 96 -3.61 2.16 2.17
C ALA A 96 -3.66 1.08 1.07
N ALA A 97 -4.39 1.32 -0.02
CA ALA A 97 -4.45 0.40 -1.16
C ALA A 97 -3.08 0.20 -1.81
N TYR A 98 -2.34 1.30 -2.02
CA TYR A 98 -0.96 1.26 -2.51
C TYR A 98 -0.04 0.47 -1.57
N GLY A 99 -0.16 0.67 -0.25
CA GLY A 99 0.60 -0.06 0.75
C GLY A 99 0.39 -1.56 0.68
N VAL A 100 -0.87 -2.02 0.69
CA VAL A 100 -1.21 -3.44 0.51
C VAL A 100 -0.65 -3.98 -0.80
N PHE A 101 -0.85 -3.25 -1.92
CA PHE A 101 -0.32 -3.63 -3.22
C PHE A 101 1.20 -3.82 -3.20
N THR A 102 1.95 -2.85 -2.67
CA THR A 102 3.40 -2.97 -2.63
C THR A 102 3.85 -4.13 -1.76
N ILE A 103 3.23 -4.39 -0.61
CA ILE A 103 3.58 -5.51 0.27
C ILE A 103 3.28 -6.87 -0.37
N LYS A 104 2.12 -7.02 -1.03
CA LYS A 104 1.77 -8.27 -1.74
C LYS A 104 2.61 -8.47 -3.00
N SER A 105 3.17 -7.41 -3.57
CA SER A 105 4.03 -7.50 -4.76
C SER A 105 5.41 -8.07 -4.43
N SER A 106 5.97 -8.87 -5.33
CA SER A 106 7.31 -9.45 -5.20
C SER A 106 8.05 -9.38 -6.53
N ALA A 107 9.37 -9.50 -6.48
CA ALA A 107 10.23 -9.42 -7.68
C ALA A 107 10.05 -10.59 -8.66
N LYS A 108 9.23 -11.59 -8.32
CA LYS A 108 8.88 -12.72 -9.21
C LYS A 108 7.77 -12.35 -10.19
N GLY A 109 7.01 -11.30 -9.91
CA GLY A 109 5.91 -10.86 -10.77
C GLY A 109 6.39 -9.96 -11.90
N LYS A 110 5.57 -9.84 -12.93
CA LYS A 110 5.81 -8.97 -14.10
C LYS A 110 4.84 -7.80 -14.07
N PRO A 111 5.28 -6.57 -14.32
CA PRO A 111 4.38 -5.42 -14.46
C PRO A 111 3.35 -5.65 -15.57
N VAL A 112 2.12 -5.19 -15.33
CA VAL A 112 1.04 -5.14 -16.33
C VAL A 112 0.33 -3.80 -16.24
N ASP A 113 -0.21 -3.34 -17.36
CA ASP A 113 -0.94 -2.07 -17.46
C ASP A 113 -2.38 -2.26 -16.97
N LEU A 114 -2.55 -2.29 -15.64
CA LEU A 114 -3.82 -2.41 -14.95
C LEU A 114 -3.85 -1.46 -13.76
N GLY A 115 -4.97 -0.77 -13.59
CA GLY A 115 -5.15 0.19 -12.53
C GLY A 115 -4.15 1.33 -12.60
N ASN A 116 -3.60 1.72 -11.45
CA ASN A 116 -2.43 2.59 -11.41
C ASN A 116 -1.14 1.79 -11.61
N GLU A 117 -1.03 0.62 -10.97
CA GLU A 117 0.04 -0.34 -11.14
C GLU A 117 -0.51 -1.76 -10.93
N GLY A 118 -0.13 -2.69 -11.81
CA GLY A 118 -0.49 -4.10 -11.74
C GLY A 118 0.73 -5.02 -11.78
N ILE A 119 0.63 -6.18 -11.14
CA ILE A 119 1.64 -7.24 -11.16
C ILE A 119 0.98 -8.58 -11.45
N GLN A 120 1.49 -9.26 -12.48
CA GLN A 120 1.09 -10.58 -12.90
C GLN A 120 2.08 -11.66 -12.45
N TYR A 121 1.55 -12.79 -12.02
CA TYR A 121 2.28 -14.01 -11.67
C TYR A 121 1.82 -15.18 -12.54
N ASP A 122 2.10 -16.42 -12.13
CA ASP A 122 1.82 -17.62 -12.93
C ASP A 122 0.33 -17.93 -13.09
N TYR A 123 -0.47 -17.69 -12.06
CA TYR A 123 -1.90 -18.07 -12.01
C TYR A 123 -2.76 -17.02 -11.30
N TYR A 124 -2.21 -15.86 -11.00
CA TYR A 124 -2.94 -14.74 -10.44
C TYR A 124 -2.27 -13.44 -10.86
N LEU A 125 -3.03 -12.36 -10.77
CA LEU A 125 -2.50 -11.00 -10.82
C LEU A 125 -3.17 -10.16 -9.75
N HIS A 126 -2.55 -9.05 -9.41
CA HIS A 126 -3.19 -8.03 -8.60
C HIS A 126 -2.84 -6.64 -9.10
N PHE A 127 -3.67 -5.67 -8.79
CA PHE A 127 -3.43 -4.26 -9.09
C PHE A 127 -4.08 -3.38 -8.02
N TRP A 128 -3.76 -2.09 -8.06
CA TRP A 128 -4.44 -1.11 -7.23
C TRP A 128 -4.93 0.07 -8.07
N LYS A 129 -6.08 0.65 -7.68
CA LYS A 129 -6.62 1.88 -8.27
C LYS A 129 -7.52 2.58 -7.27
N GLY A 130 -7.33 3.89 -7.10
CA GLY A 130 -7.97 4.64 -6.02
C GLY A 130 -7.68 4.01 -4.66
N ASN A 131 -8.71 3.80 -3.86
CA ASN A 131 -8.63 3.11 -2.56
C ASN A 131 -8.88 1.59 -2.66
N TYR A 132 -8.77 0.98 -3.84
CA TYR A 132 -9.00 -0.44 -4.04
C TYR A 132 -7.72 -1.20 -4.36
N PHE A 133 -7.57 -2.38 -3.75
CA PHE A 133 -6.62 -3.41 -4.16
C PHE A 133 -7.41 -4.60 -4.70
N ALA A 134 -7.16 -5.02 -5.93
CA ALA A 134 -7.86 -6.14 -6.56
C ALA A 134 -6.89 -7.29 -6.82
N ARG A 135 -7.32 -8.52 -6.51
CA ARG A 135 -6.61 -9.76 -6.79
C ARG A 135 -7.52 -10.69 -7.59
N ILE A 136 -7.02 -11.17 -8.73
CA ILE A 136 -7.74 -12.11 -9.58
C ILE A 136 -6.88 -13.37 -9.70
N THR A 137 -7.46 -14.52 -9.35
CA THR A 137 -6.77 -15.81 -9.26
C THR A 137 -7.46 -16.87 -10.10
N ALA A 138 -6.69 -17.64 -10.86
CA ALA A 138 -7.12 -18.82 -11.60
C ALA A 138 -6.83 -20.09 -10.80
N SER A 139 -7.65 -21.13 -10.95
CA SER A 139 -7.41 -22.42 -10.25
C SER A 139 -6.22 -23.20 -10.76
N ARG A 140 -5.79 -23.01 -12.01
CA ARG A 140 -4.74 -23.80 -12.64
C ARG A 140 -3.86 -22.94 -13.54
N LYS A 141 -2.59 -23.31 -13.63
CA LYS A 141 -1.64 -22.82 -14.62
C LYS A 141 -1.85 -23.60 -15.92
N GLU A 142 -2.88 -23.24 -16.66
CA GLU A 142 -3.18 -23.80 -17.98
C GLU A 142 -2.99 -22.74 -19.08
N ASN A 143 -2.67 -23.18 -20.29
CA ASN A 143 -2.52 -22.30 -21.44
C ASN A 143 -3.83 -21.52 -21.68
N GLY A 144 -3.75 -20.19 -21.84
CA GLY A 144 -4.89 -19.30 -22.06
C GLY A 144 -5.59 -18.79 -20.79
N MET A 145 -5.27 -19.32 -19.60
CA MET A 145 -5.83 -18.77 -18.35
C MET A 145 -5.31 -17.37 -18.02
N MET A 146 -4.14 -17.00 -18.55
CA MET A 146 -3.60 -15.66 -18.34
C MET A 146 -4.39 -14.57 -19.07
N ASP A 147 -4.75 -14.81 -20.33
CA ASP A 147 -5.59 -13.88 -21.09
C ASP A 147 -6.95 -13.72 -20.41
N THR A 148 -7.47 -14.81 -19.84
CA THR A 148 -8.69 -14.77 -19.03
C THR A 148 -8.51 -13.90 -17.78
N LEU A 149 -7.39 -14.03 -17.05
CA LEU A 149 -7.10 -13.20 -15.88
C LEU A 149 -7.08 -11.72 -16.26
N LEU A 150 -6.45 -11.37 -17.39
CA LEU A 150 -6.43 -10.00 -17.91
C LEU A 150 -7.85 -9.50 -18.20
N ILE A 151 -8.67 -10.25 -18.94
CA ILE A 151 -10.06 -9.86 -19.25
C ILE A 151 -10.88 -9.56 -17.98
N PHE A 152 -10.79 -10.42 -16.96
CA PHE A 152 -11.47 -10.19 -15.69
C PHE A 152 -10.94 -8.95 -14.97
N SER A 153 -9.64 -8.70 -15.07
CA SER A 153 -9.00 -7.58 -14.37
C SER A 153 -9.27 -6.25 -15.04
N GLU A 154 -9.26 -6.20 -16.37
CA GLU A 154 -9.66 -5.06 -17.19
C GLU A 154 -11.12 -4.67 -16.90
N PHE A 155 -12.03 -5.65 -16.80
CA PHE A 155 -13.40 -5.38 -16.39
C PHE A 155 -13.47 -4.67 -15.03
N VAL A 156 -12.73 -5.17 -14.03
CA VAL A 156 -12.71 -4.56 -12.69
C VAL A 156 -12.09 -3.17 -12.73
N ASP A 157 -10.99 -3.00 -13.47
CA ASP A 157 -10.29 -1.74 -13.64
C ASP A 157 -11.19 -0.66 -14.25
N ASP A 158 -11.92 -1.00 -15.32
CA ASP A 158 -12.88 -0.12 -15.99
C ASP A 158 -14.02 0.35 -15.08
N LYS A 159 -14.40 -0.46 -14.09
CA LYS A 159 -15.45 -0.12 -13.13
C LYS A 159 -14.96 0.81 -12.02
N ILE A 160 -13.67 0.74 -11.66
CA ILE A 160 -13.09 1.61 -10.64
C ILE A 160 -12.77 2.96 -11.27
N GLN A 161 -13.66 3.94 -11.05
CA GLN A 161 -13.52 5.31 -11.58
C GLN A 161 -12.67 6.25 -10.70
N SER A 162 -12.26 5.77 -9.52
CA SER A 162 -11.50 6.56 -8.54
C SER A 162 -10.11 6.92 -9.07
N LYS A 163 -9.72 8.18 -8.90
CA LYS A 163 -8.34 8.63 -9.20
C LYS A 163 -7.36 8.07 -8.17
N SER A 164 -6.21 7.65 -8.68
CA SER A 164 -5.11 7.12 -7.88
C SER A 164 -4.12 8.21 -7.49
N LYS A 165 -3.64 8.19 -6.24
CA LYS A 165 -2.54 9.04 -5.77
C LYS A 165 -1.59 8.25 -4.88
N LYS A 166 -0.32 8.15 -5.29
CA LYS A 166 0.72 7.55 -4.45
C LYS A 166 0.96 8.39 -3.19
N PRO A 167 1.39 7.78 -2.06
CA PRO A 167 1.76 8.50 -0.86
C PRO A 167 2.82 9.57 -1.14
N GLN A 168 2.71 10.73 -0.49
CA GLN A 168 3.65 11.83 -0.70
C GLN A 168 5.10 11.42 -0.39
N LEU A 169 5.31 10.60 0.65
CA LEU A 169 6.63 10.06 1.00
C LEU A 169 7.27 9.28 -0.15
N VAL A 170 6.46 8.53 -0.91
CA VAL A 170 6.94 7.73 -2.05
C VAL A 170 7.34 8.66 -3.18
N THR A 171 6.43 9.53 -3.62
CA THR A 171 6.69 10.42 -4.75
C THR A 171 7.84 11.39 -4.49
N SER A 172 8.05 11.79 -3.23
CA SER A 172 9.17 12.67 -2.86
C SER A 172 10.53 12.00 -3.04
N LEU A 173 10.59 10.67 -3.05
CA LEU A 173 11.83 9.89 -3.16
C LEU A 173 12.00 9.20 -4.52
N ASP A 174 11.13 9.46 -5.50
CA ASP A 174 11.16 8.81 -6.83
C ASP A 174 12.50 9.05 -7.56
N GLU A 175 13.09 10.24 -7.43
CA GLU A 175 14.38 10.59 -8.04
C GLU A 175 15.56 9.74 -7.54
N LEU A 176 15.43 9.10 -6.37
CA LEU A 176 16.45 8.16 -5.88
C LEU A 176 16.43 6.83 -6.64
N ASN A 177 15.45 6.61 -7.51
CA ASN A 177 15.31 5.41 -8.34
C ASN A 177 15.35 4.11 -7.52
N LEU A 178 14.76 4.15 -6.32
CA LEU A 178 14.71 3.01 -5.42
C LEU A 178 13.98 1.85 -6.09
N GLN A 179 14.59 0.68 -6.05
CA GLN A 179 14.04 -0.56 -6.55
C GLN A 179 13.21 -1.25 -5.47
N LYS A 180 12.17 -1.98 -5.88
CA LYS A 180 11.34 -2.82 -4.98
C LYS A 180 10.73 -2.04 -3.81
N VAL A 181 10.31 -0.79 -4.05
CA VAL A 181 9.69 0.08 -3.05
C VAL A 181 8.50 -0.61 -2.37
N LYS A 182 8.48 -0.54 -1.05
CA LYS A 182 7.39 -0.95 -0.16
C LYS A 182 6.94 0.24 0.66
N TYR A 183 5.64 0.49 0.70
CA TYR A 183 5.04 1.48 1.59
C TYR A 183 4.43 0.77 2.79
N ILE A 184 4.85 1.18 3.99
CA ILE A 184 4.49 0.54 5.25
C ILE A 184 3.71 1.49 6.18
N LYS A 185 2.66 1.03 6.86
CA LYS A 185 1.88 1.83 7.84
C LYS A 185 1.95 1.35 9.29
N GLY A 186 2.58 0.20 9.55
CA GLY A 186 2.76 -0.32 10.90
C GLY A 186 3.69 -1.53 10.97
N THR A 187 3.75 -2.15 12.15
CA THR A 187 4.72 -3.22 12.46
C THR A 187 4.41 -4.52 11.73
N ILE A 188 3.15 -4.79 11.36
CA ILE A 188 2.78 -5.97 10.57
C ILE A 188 3.31 -5.81 9.15
N GLY A 189 3.10 -4.64 8.54
CA GLY A 189 3.64 -4.30 7.22
C GLY A 189 5.17 -4.31 7.21
N LEU A 190 5.81 -3.75 8.25
CA LEU A 190 7.25 -3.84 8.41
C LEU A 190 7.72 -5.29 8.49
N GLY A 191 7.09 -6.13 9.33
CA GLY A 191 7.44 -7.54 9.49
C GLY A 191 7.31 -8.39 8.22
N ASN A 192 6.44 -7.99 7.27
CA ASN A 192 6.34 -8.63 5.95
C ASN A 192 7.50 -8.27 5.01
N VAL A 193 8.25 -7.20 5.30
CA VAL A 193 9.31 -6.69 4.43
C VAL A 193 10.70 -6.89 5.05
N TYR A 194 10.86 -6.54 6.32
CA TYR A 194 12.12 -6.62 7.04
C TYR A 194 11.89 -6.73 8.56
N ASN A 195 12.65 -7.62 9.21
CA ASN A 195 12.57 -7.81 10.66
C ASN A 195 13.76 -7.15 11.36
N PHE A 196 13.49 -6.09 12.14
CA PHE A 196 14.49 -5.42 13.00
C PHE A 196 14.59 -6.02 14.41
N GLY A 197 13.84 -7.08 14.71
CA GLY A 197 13.58 -7.54 16.06
C GLY A 197 12.28 -6.94 16.62
N HIS A 198 11.65 -7.68 17.54
CA HIS A 198 10.33 -7.34 18.04
C HIS A 198 10.28 -5.96 18.71
N GLY A 199 9.52 -5.05 18.11
CA GLY A 199 9.32 -3.70 18.60
C GLY A 199 10.54 -2.78 18.51
N THR A 200 11.63 -3.18 17.83
CA THR A 200 12.83 -2.35 17.65
C THR A 200 12.49 -1.05 16.94
N ILE A 201 11.76 -1.15 15.81
CA ILE A 201 11.19 -0.01 15.09
C ILE A 201 9.68 -0.09 15.18
N THR A 202 9.06 0.90 15.80
CA THR A 202 7.60 0.98 15.99
C THR A 202 7.16 2.44 16.14
N GLY A 203 5.85 2.68 16.21
CA GLY A 203 5.25 3.99 16.45
C GLY A 203 5.26 4.97 15.27
N PHE A 204 5.74 4.54 14.11
CA PHE A 204 5.62 5.29 12.86
C PHE A 204 4.21 5.14 12.27
N ASN A 205 3.77 6.14 11.49
CA ASN A 205 2.47 6.16 10.81
C ASN A 205 2.57 5.80 9.33
N GLU A 206 3.72 6.05 8.75
CA GLU A 206 4.06 5.75 7.37
C GLU A 206 5.54 5.37 7.28
N GLY A 207 5.91 4.68 6.22
CA GLY A 207 7.30 4.41 5.94
C GLY A 207 7.52 3.89 4.53
N LEU A 208 8.75 4.01 4.09
CA LEU A 208 9.21 3.54 2.80
C LEU A 208 10.41 2.63 3.00
N ILE A 209 10.39 1.48 2.34
CA ILE A 209 11.54 0.59 2.25
C ILE A 209 11.86 0.38 0.77
N GLY A 210 13.09 0.65 0.36
CA GLY A 210 13.55 0.49 -1.03
C GLY A 210 14.99 0.01 -1.10
N LYS A 211 15.39 -0.48 -2.28
CA LYS A 211 16.77 -0.87 -2.56
C LYS A 211 17.44 0.12 -3.48
N LEU A 212 18.69 0.46 -3.18
CA LEU A 212 19.57 1.22 -4.06
C LEU A 212 20.85 0.41 -4.25
N GLU A 213 20.99 -0.24 -5.40
CA GLU A 213 22.02 -1.28 -5.62
C GLU A 213 21.90 -2.38 -4.53
N GLU A 214 22.98 -2.65 -3.80
CA GLU A 214 23.02 -3.61 -2.67
C GLU A 214 22.55 -3.01 -1.33
N LYS A 215 22.23 -1.71 -1.30
CA LYS A 215 21.85 -0.99 -0.08
C LYS A 215 20.35 -1.09 0.14
N MET A 216 19.93 -1.12 1.41
CA MET A 216 18.52 -0.93 1.76
C MET A 216 18.31 0.39 2.47
N ILE A 217 17.31 1.13 2.00
CA ILE A 217 16.91 2.43 2.53
C ILE A 217 15.58 2.25 3.22
N PHE A 218 15.50 2.68 4.47
CA PHE A 218 14.28 2.72 5.25
C PHE A 218 14.05 4.17 5.68
N VAL A 219 12.82 4.64 5.50
CA VAL A 219 12.38 5.93 6.01
C VAL A 219 11.11 5.69 6.80
N PHE A 220 11.11 6.02 8.09
CA PHE A 220 9.95 5.89 8.96
C PHE A 220 9.44 7.28 9.34
N GLY A 221 8.22 7.61 8.95
CA GLY A 221 7.55 8.87 9.27
C GLY A 221 6.68 8.74 10.51
N TYR A 222 6.93 9.59 11.50
CA TYR A 222 6.17 9.68 12.74
C TYR A 222 5.19 10.84 12.68
N LYS A 223 4.24 10.86 13.62
CA LYS A 223 3.27 11.95 13.79
C LYS A 223 3.92 13.34 13.79
N ASP A 224 5.02 13.49 14.53
CA ASP A 224 5.77 14.74 14.67
C ASP A 224 7.22 14.49 15.15
N ASP A 225 8.02 15.56 15.27
CA ASP A 225 9.41 15.50 15.75
C ASP A 225 9.53 14.91 17.16
N ARG A 226 8.55 15.17 18.02
CA ARG A 226 8.55 14.71 19.40
C ARG A 226 8.33 13.20 19.46
N SER A 227 7.31 12.68 18.77
CA SER A 227 7.09 11.24 18.63
C SER A 227 8.28 10.55 17.97
N ARG A 228 8.86 11.12 16.92
CA ARG A 228 10.08 10.59 16.29
C ARG A 228 11.22 10.49 17.30
N ARG A 229 11.45 11.54 18.10
CA ARG A 229 12.52 11.57 19.10
C ARG A 229 12.36 10.47 20.15
N GLU A 230 11.16 10.29 20.67
CA GLU A 230 10.85 9.21 21.61
C GLU A 230 11.17 7.83 21.01
N TRP A 231 10.64 7.55 19.81
CA TRP A 231 10.84 6.26 19.16
C TRP A 231 12.27 6.04 18.67
N TYR A 232 13.00 7.09 18.32
CA TYR A 232 14.43 7.03 18.04
C TYR A 232 15.23 6.56 19.25
N TYR A 233 14.99 7.11 20.44
CA TYR A 233 15.69 6.66 21.65
C TYR A 233 15.27 5.27 22.10
N SER A 234 14.01 4.89 21.88
CA SER A 234 13.54 3.51 22.09
C SER A 234 14.26 2.52 21.16
N ALA A 235 14.34 2.83 19.86
CA ALA A 235 15.08 2.03 18.89
C ALA A 235 16.58 1.95 19.24
N LYS A 236 17.19 3.08 19.58
CA LYS A 236 18.60 3.18 19.99
C LYS A 236 18.89 2.25 21.17
N GLY A 237 18.09 2.34 22.25
CA GLY A 237 18.26 1.49 23.43
C GLY A 237 18.09 0.00 23.12
N LYS A 238 17.11 -0.35 22.26
CA LYS A 238 16.92 -1.75 21.84
C LYS A 238 18.10 -2.26 21.03
N ILE A 239 18.55 -1.52 20.02
CA ILE A 239 19.71 -1.91 19.19
C ILE A 239 20.96 -2.13 20.04
N GLN A 240 21.18 -1.34 21.09
CA GLN A 240 22.31 -1.52 22.01
C GLN A 240 22.26 -2.82 22.81
N THR A 241 21.07 -3.37 23.05
CA THR A 241 20.86 -4.54 23.91
C THR A 241 20.45 -5.80 23.14
N TYR A 242 20.18 -5.69 21.85
CA TYR A 242 19.65 -6.80 21.05
C TYR A 242 20.80 -7.63 20.48
N ASP A 243 20.80 -8.93 20.76
CA ASP A 243 21.89 -9.84 20.38
C ASP A 243 22.13 -9.94 18.86
N ASP A 244 21.17 -9.52 18.03
CA ASP A 244 21.31 -9.47 16.57
C ASP A 244 22.12 -8.27 16.07
N PHE A 245 22.53 -7.35 16.95
CA PHE A 245 23.35 -6.18 16.63
C PHE A 245 24.65 -6.14 17.43
N SER A 246 25.73 -5.67 16.79
CA SER A 246 27.06 -5.48 17.38
C SER A 246 27.67 -4.15 16.96
N ASP A 247 28.88 -3.85 17.45
CA ASP A 247 29.70 -2.69 17.04
C ASP A 247 28.96 -1.35 17.13
N TYR A 248 28.13 -1.22 18.16
CA TYR A 248 27.37 -0.01 18.41
C TYR A 248 28.31 1.20 18.59
N THR A 249 28.02 2.29 17.88
CA THR A 249 28.76 3.55 17.99
C THR A 249 27.82 4.74 17.94
N ASP A 250 27.87 5.61 18.94
CA ASP A 250 27.22 6.92 18.89
C ASP A 250 27.87 7.82 17.83
N ARG A 251 27.05 8.57 17.12
CA ARG A 251 27.49 9.46 16.03
C ARG A 251 26.91 10.86 16.21
N GLU A 252 27.50 11.82 15.54
CA GLU A 252 26.93 13.15 15.46
C GLU A 252 25.55 13.07 14.79
N ASN A 253 24.50 13.40 15.53
CA ASN A 253 23.12 13.29 15.11
C ASN A 253 22.72 11.89 14.60
N GLY A 254 23.12 10.80 15.28
CA GLY A 254 22.67 9.45 14.95
C GLY A 254 23.44 8.36 15.68
N PHE A 255 23.33 7.12 15.19
CA PHE A 255 24.17 6.01 15.63
C PHE A 255 24.38 4.99 14.51
N SER A 256 25.40 4.14 14.66
CA SER A 256 25.64 3.00 13.79
C SER A 256 25.77 1.71 14.58
N ALA A 257 25.41 0.59 13.97
CA ALA A 257 25.62 -0.76 14.48
C ALA A 257 25.78 -1.73 13.30
N ASN A 258 26.25 -2.95 13.55
CA ASN A 258 26.31 -4.01 12.56
C ASN A 258 25.25 -5.06 12.86
N ASP A 259 24.61 -5.65 11.84
CA ASP A 259 23.81 -6.86 12.06
C ASP A 259 24.70 -8.07 12.36
N LYS A 260 24.08 -9.19 12.72
CA LYS A 260 24.76 -10.48 12.97
C LYS A 260 25.69 -10.96 11.85
N ALA A 261 25.45 -10.52 10.60
CA ALA A 261 26.31 -10.85 9.46
C ALA A 261 27.46 -9.84 9.27
N GLY A 262 27.61 -8.87 10.17
CA GLY A 262 28.58 -7.78 10.05
C GLY A 262 28.16 -6.68 9.09
N THR A 263 26.91 -6.66 8.61
CA THR A 263 26.44 -5.63 7.67
C THR A 263 26.18 -4.33 8.42
N PRO A 264 26.76 -3.20 7.98
CA PRO A 264 26.54 -1.92 8.65
C PRO A 264 25.11 -1.42 8.53
N PHE A 265 24.61 -0.85 9.62
CA PHE A 265 23.42 -0.02 9.71
C PHE A 265 23.77 1.37 10.24
N CYS A 266 23.20 2.39 9.61
CA CYS A 266 23.26 3.77 10.07
C CYS A 266 21.85 4.29 10.32
N PHE A 267 21.61 4.82 11.52
CA PHE A 267 20.32 5.37 11.94
C PHE A 267 20.48 6.87 12.17
N LYS A 268 19.71 7.67 11.44
CA LYS A 268 19.79 9.14 11.51
C LYS A 268 18.38 9.74 11.63
N PRO A 269 18.08 10.47 12.72
CA PRO A 269 16.86 11.23 12.80
C PRO A 269 16.90 12.49 11.93
N TYR A 270 15.76 12.83 11.32
CA TYR A 270 15.57 14.06 10.56
C TYR A 270 14.11 14.53 10.64
N ARG A 271 13.84 15.69 11.27
CA ARG A 271 12.47 16.20 11.49
C ARG A 271 11.57 15.11 12.10
N LYS A 272 10.38 14.87 11.53
CA LYS A 272 9.47 13.79 11.92
C LYS A 272 9.88 12.40 11.41
N TYR A 273 11.03 12.24 10.78
CA TYR A 273 11.49 10.99 10.16
C TYR A 273 12.67 10.34 10.89
N LEU A 274 12.73 9.01 10.85
CA LEU A 274 13.93 8.22 11.10
C LEU A 274 14.39 7.59 9.78
N ILE A 275 15.59 7.94 9.33
CA ILE A 275 16.20 7.37 8.14
C ILE A 275 17.18 6.27 8.60
N VAL A 276 17.09 5.10 7.97
CA VAL A 276 17.99 3.98 8.21
C VAL A 276 18.60 3.53 6.88
N ILE A 277 19.91 3.34 6.87
CA ILE A 277 20.65 2.82 5.70
C ILE A 277 21.36 1.54 6.12
N LYS A 278 21.07 0.43 5.43
CA LYS A 278 21.79 -0.84 5.55
C LYS A 278 22.77 -0.98 4.38
N GLY A 279 23.99 -1.41 4.68
CA GLY A 279 25.03 -1.74 3.70
C GLY A 279 26.07 -0.64 3.45
N LEU A 280 26.04 0.46 4.20
CA LEU A 280 27.05 1.51 4.18
C LEU A 280 27.50 1.84 5.61
N ASN A 281 28.81 2.06 5.80
CA ASN A 281 29.29 2.59 7.07
C ASN A 281 28.91 4.07 7.23
N TRP A 282 29.09 4.60 8.44
CA TRP A 282 28.64 5.97 8.77
C TRP A 282 29.21 7.05 7.85
N LYS A 283 30.48 6.93 7.44
CA LYS A 283 31.15 7.92 6.58
C LYS A 283 30.59 7.86 5.17
N GLU A 284 30.39 6.67 4.62
CA GLU A 284 29.84 6.46 3.28
C GLU A 284 28.36 6.89 3.19
N ALA A 285 27.61 6.72 4.27
CA ALA A 285 26.18 7.01 4.31
C ALA A 285 25.84 8.52 4.27
N GLN A 286 26.80 9.41 4.55
CA GLN A 286 26.51 10.86 4.72
C GLN A 286 25.88 11.50 3.48
N SER A 287 26.48 11.29 2.31
CA SER A 287 25.95 11.85 1.05
C SER A 287 24.55 11.33 0.74
N LEU A 288 24.25 10.08 1.09
CA LEU A 288 22.92 9.49 0.85
C LEU A 288 21.89 10.00 1.86
N PHE A 289 22.28 10.22 3.13
CA PHE A 289 21.43 10.91 4.09
C PHE A 289 21.04 12.30 3.59
N GLU A 290 22.00 13.12 3.16
CA GLU A 290 21.72 14.47 2.64
C GLU A 290 20.76 14.45 1.44
N GLN A 291 20.93 13.50 0.52
CA GLN A 291 20.05 13.34 -0.63
C GLN A 291 18.61 12.95 -0.24
N ILE A 292 18.44 12.11 0.78
CA ILE A 292 17.12 11.74 1.29
C ILE A 292 16.51 12.94 2.03
N GLU A 293 17.27 13.55 2.93
CA GLU A 293 16.84 14.69 3.76
C GLU A 293 16.37 15.88 2.92
N SER A 294 17.05 16.18 1.81
CA SER A 294 16.68 17.29 0.91
C SER A 294 15.35 17.08 0.18
N ARG A 295 14.81 15.85 0.23
CA ARG A 295 13.60 15.43 -0.49
C ARG A 295 12.43 15.12 0.43
N LEU A 296 12.69 14.80 1.70
CA LEU A 296 11.61 14.50 2.64
C LEU A 296 10.70 15.72 2.86
N PRO A 297 9.37 15.52 2.89
CA PRO A 297 8.41 16.61 2.99
C PRO A 297 8.38 17.28 4.38
#